data_AF-A0A3C1FVA2-F1
#
_entry.id   AF-A0A3C1FVA2-F1
#
_cell.length_a   1.000
_cell.length_b   1.000
_cell.length_c   1.000
_cell.angle_alpha   90.00
_cell.angle_beta   90.00
_cell.angle_gamma   90.00
#
_symmetry.space_group_name_H-M   'P 1'
#
loop_
_entity.id
_entity.type
_entity.pdbx_description
1 polymer ?
#
loop_
_entity_poly.entity_id
_entity_poly.type
_entity_poly.pdbx_seq_one_letter_code
_entity_poly.pdbx_strand_id
1 'polypeptide(L)'
;MDPLHLPQFKKNAKEENAKIVYVDEASFRQSPTLHETWAPVSHQPSILSTGQRNTQKIFGSVELYSADFLYKHREDSFNHETYVQFLDDIVGHYYKKGRR
;
A
#
# COMPACT_ATOMS: atom_id res chain seq x y z
N MET A 1 -34.38 -2.48 -4.06
CA MET A 1 -32.95 -2.23 -3.86
C MET A 1 -32.72 -0.80 -4.26
N ASP A 2 -32.51 0.10 -3.29
CA ASP A 2 -32.15 1.48 -3.61
C ASP A 2 -30.82 1.49 -4.37
N PRO A 3 -30.68 2.31 -5.43
CA PRO A 3 -29.42 2.43 -6.13
C PRO A 3 -28.36 2.94 -5.16
N LEU A 4 -27.21 2.26 -5.14
CA LEU A 4 -26.07 2.64 -4.31
C LEU A 4 -25.69 4.10 -4.63
N HIS A 5 -25.70 4.98 -3.63
CA HIS A 5 -25.34 6.38 -3.83
C HIS A 5 -23.86 6.49 -4.23
N LEU A 6 -23.62 6.89 -5.48
CA LEU A 6 -22.27 7.15 -5.98
C LEU A 6 -21.90 8.63 -5.77
N PRO A 7 -20.78 8.93 -5.09
CA PRO A 7 -20.27 10.30 -4.94
C PRO A 7 -20.10 11.00 -6.29
N GLN A 8 -20.38 12.31 -6.33
CA GLN A 8 -20.37 13.09 -7.56
C GLN A 8 -19.01 13.07 -8.28
N PHE A 9 -17.89 13.13 -7.56
CA PHE A 9 -16.56 13.11 -8.18
C PHE A 9 -16.28 11.84 -9.00
N LYS A 10 -16.85 10.68 -8.61
CA LYS A 10 -16.73 9.43 -9.38
C LYS A 10 -17.53 9.48 -10.68
N LYS A 11 -18.65 10.20 -10.69
CA LYS A 11 -19.44 10.44 -11.91
C LYS A 11 -18.66 11.37 -12.85
N ASN A 12 -18.15 12.48 -12.33
CA ASN A 12 -17.37 13.44 -13.11
C ASN A 12 -16.13 12.79 -13.72
N ALA A 13 -15.37 12.01 -12.95
CA ALA A 13 -14.19 11.32 -13.47
C ALA A 13 -14.53 10.36 -14.62
N LYS A 14 -15.67 9.67 -14.53
CA LYS A 14 -16.15 8.81 -15.61
C LYS A 14 -16.53 9.62 -16.86
N GLU A 15 -17.23 10.74 -16.69
CA GLU A 15 -17.61 11.65 -17.79
C GLU A 15 -16.38 12.28 -18.47
N GLU A 16 -15.35 12.61 -17.70
CA GLU A 16 -14.11 13.21 -18.18
C GLU A 16 -13.07 12.18 -18.67
N ASN A 17 -13.39 10.88 -18.62
CA ASN A 17 -12.44 9.79 -18.86
C ASN A 17 -11.15 9.92 -18.02
N ALA A 18 -11.28 10.48 -16.82
CA ALA A 18 -10.22 10.62 -15.85
C ALA A 18 -10.05 9.33 -15.03
N LYS A 19 -8.81 9.06 -14.61
CA LYS A 19 -8.49 7.93 -13.74
C LYS A 19 -8.57 8.37 -12.27
N ILE A 20 -9.23 7.57 -11.45
CA ILE A 20 -9.18 7.71 -10.00
C ILE A 20 -8.19 6.67 -9.49
N VAL A 21 -7.08 7.13 -8.94
CA VAL A 21 -6.03 6.28 -8.37
C VAL A 21 -6.02 6.48 -6.86
N TYR A 22 -6.23 5.40 -6.12
CA TYR A 22 -6.07 5.38 -4.66
C TYR A 22 -4.62 5.07 -4.33
N VAL A 23 -4.09 5.73 -3.30
CA VAL A 23 -2.70 5.62 -2.87
C VAL A 23 -2.66 5.44 -1.36
N ASP A 24 -1.76 4.58 -0.87
CA ASP A 24 -1.52 4.40 0.56
C ASP A 24 -0.10 3.90 0.86
N GLU A 25 0.29 4.02 2.12
CA GLU A 25 1.51 3.45 2.68
C GLU A 25 1.25 2.20 3.51
N ALA A 26 2.06 1.16 3.30
CA ALA A 26 2.06 -0.03 4.14
C ALA A 26 3.46 -0.33 4.67
N SER A 27 3.53 -0.81 5.92
CA SER A 27 4.76 -1.32 6.53
C SER A 27 4.58 -2.77 6.94
N PHE A 28 5.38 -3.65 6.36
CA PHE A 28 5.34 -5.09 6.63
C PHE A 28 6.44 -5.45 7.60
N ARG A 29 6.07 -6.04 8.75
CA ARG A 29 7.07 -6.52 9.73
C ARG A 29 7.84 -7.70 9.16
N GLN A 30 9.17 -7.66 9.29
CA GLN A 30 10.04 -8.78 8.95
C GLN A 30 10.26 -9.73 10.14
N SER A 31 9.84 -9.32 11.34
CA SER A 31 9.78 -10.22 12.49
C SER A 31 8.61 -11.18 12.34
N PRO A 32 8.77 -12.49 12.60
CA PRO A 32 7.67 -13.44 12.60
C PRO A 32 6.63 -13.07 13.65
N THR A 33 5.36 -13.30 13.32
CA THR A 33 4.28 -13.24 14.32
C THR A 33 4.40 -14.44 15.24
N LEU A 34 4.45 -14.21 16.54
CA LEU A 34 4.34 -15.29 17.50
C LEU A 34 2.92 -15.85 17.44
N HIS A 35 2.76 -17.07 16.93
CA HIS A 35 1.46 -17.73 16.83
C HIS A 35 1.19 -18.56 18.08
N GLU A 36 1.96 -19.63 18.27
CA GLU A 36 1.87 -20.52 19.43
C GLU A 36 3.26 -21.02 19.81
N THR A 37 3.45 -21.32 21.09
CA THR A 37 4.67 -21.97 21.60
C THR A 37 4.29 -22.99 22.66
N TRP A 38 5.06 -24.07 22.77
CA TRP A 38 4.83 -25.14 23.73
C TRP A 38 5.94 -25.13 24.77
N ALA A 39 5.55 -25.22 26.04
CA ALA A 39 6.50 -25.36 27.15
C ALA A 39 5.93 -26.33 28.20
N PRO A 40 6.80 -27.04 28.93
CA PRO A 40 6.37 -27.85 30.06
C PRO A 40 5.62 -27.04 31.11
N VAL A 41 4.73 -27.69 31.85
CA VAL A 41 4.03 -27.08 32.98
C VAL A 41 5.06 -26.50 33.96
N SER A 42 4.82 -25.27 34.42
CA SER A 42 5.73 -24.49 35.28
C SER A 42 7.08 -24.09 34.66
N HIS A 43 7.25 -24.17 33.34
CA HIS A 43 8.45 -23.71 32.64
C HIS A 43 8.08 -22.59 31.66
N GLN A 44 8.46 -21.35 31.96
CA GLN A 44 8.24 -20.23 31.04
C GLN A 44 9.17 -20.36 29.83
N PRO A 45 8.66 -20.43 28.59
CA PRO A 45 9.50 -20.47 27.41
C PRO A 45 10.19 -19.12 27.22
N SER A 46 11.52 -19.15 27.01
CA SER A 46 12.26 -17.98 26.57
C SER A 46 12.07 -17.81 25.05
N ILE A 47 11.28 -16.83 24.65
CA ILE A 47 11.10 -16.49 23.24
C ILE A 47 12.26 -15.60 22.82
N LEU A 48 13.20 -16.17 22.07
CA LEU A 48 14.31 -15.42 21.49
C LEU A 48 13.75 -14.42 20.48
N SER A 49 13.92 -13.14 20.77
CA SER A 49 13.69 -12.06 19.82
C SER A 49 14.96 -11.23 19.72
N THR A 50 15.31 -10.79 18.50
CA THR A 50 16.45 -9.90 18.28
C THR A 50 16.17 -8.47 18.74
N GLY A 51 14.93 -8.15 19.16
CA GLY A 51 14.49 -6.80 19.52
C GLY A 51 14.45 -5.80 18.35
N GLN A 52 14.96 -6.18 17.18
CA GLN A 52 15.02 -5.35 15.98
C GLN A 52 13.64 -5.25 15.34
N ARG A 53 13.17 -4.02 15.14
CA ARG A 53 11.90 -3.73 14.46
C ARG A 53 12.15 -3.40 12.99
N ASN A 54 12.54 -4.41 12.22
CA ASN A 54 12.73 -4.23 10.78
C ASN A 54 11.37 -4.31 10.08
N THR A 55 11.07 -3.29 9.28
CA THR A 55 9.85 -3.24 8.46
C THR A 55 10.19 -2.91 7.02
N GLN A 56 9.56 -3.60 6.09
CA GLN A 56 9.59 -3.23 4.68
C GLN A 56 8.52 -2.17 4.43
N LYS A 57 8.96 -1.03 3.92
CA LYS A 57 8.11 0.11 3.61
C LYS A 57 7.71 0.05 2.14
N ILE A 58 6.41 0.09 1.89
CA ILE A 58 5.85 0.01 0.54
C ILE A 58 4.87 1.15 0.34
N PHE A 59 5.06 1.89 -0.75
CA PHE A 59 4.01 2.73 -1.33
C PHE A 59 3.22 1.91 -2.33
N GLY A 60 1.90 1.99 -2.30
CA GLY A 60 1.02 1.28 -3.23
C GLY A 60 0.01 2.23 -3.86
N SER A 61 -0.36 1.94 -5.11
CA SER A 61 -1.44 2.63 -5.80
C SER A 61 -2.29 1.69 -6.62
N VAL A 62 -3.61 1.92 -6.66
CA VAL A 62 -4.55 1.12 -7.44
C VAL A 62 -5.56 2.02 -8.15
N GLU A 63 -5.77 1.78 -9.45
CA GLU A 63 -6.80 2.47 -10.23
C GLU A 63 -8.17 1.82 -10.02
N LEU A 64 -9.19 2.65 -9.80
CA LEU A 64 -10.51 2.22 -9.35
C LEU A 64 -11.22 1.22 -10.28
N TYR A 65 -11.12 1.38 -11.61
CA TYR A 65 -11.94 0.61 -12.55
C TYR A 65 -11.23 -0.60 -13.17
N SER A 66 -9.93 -0.49 -13.40
CA SER A 66 -9.08 -1.52 -14.02
C SER A 66 -8.33 -2.38 -13.01
N ALA A 67 -8.27 -1.95 -11.75
CA ALA A 67 -7.40 -2.51 -10.72
C ALA A 67 -5.91 -2.52 -11.13
N ASP A 68 -5.52 -1.67 -12.08
CA ASP A 68 -4.12 -1.48 -12.46
C ASP A 68 -3.34 -0.95 -11.24
N PHE A 69 -2.29 -1.68 -10.88
CA PHE A 69 -1.60 -1.56 -9.60
C PHE A 69 -0.12 -1.27 -9.81
N LEU A 70 0.38 -0.30 -9.06
CA LEU A 70 1.80 0.04 -8.99
C LEU A 70 2.22 0.03 -7.52
N TYR A 71 3.39 -0.53 -7.23
CA TYR A 71 3.99 -0.44 -5.90
C TYR A 71 5.46 -0.11 -5.99
N LYS A 72 5.97 0.51 -4.92
CA LYS A 72 7.39 0.80 -4.76
C LYS A 72 7.85 0.42 -3.37
N HIS A 73 8.74 -0.56 -3.30
CA HIS A 73 9.46 -0.90 -2.07
C HIS A 73 10.59 0.12 -1.84
N ARG A 74 10.76 0.53 -0.59
CA ARG A 74 11.83 1.42 -0.14
C ARG A 74 12.53 0.80 1.07
N GLU A 75 13.85 0.86 1.06
CA GLU A 75 14.69 0.53 2.22
C GLU A 75 14.76 1.70 3.21
N ASP A 76 14.62 2.93 2.71
CA ASP A 76 14.66 4.17 3.51
C ASP A 76 13.34 4.50 4.23
N SER A 77 13.42 5.46 5.15
CA SER A 77 12.25 5.97 5.88
C SER A 77 11.24 6.69 4.97
N PHE A 78 9.95 6.55 5.29
CA PHE A 78 8.90 7.35 4.66
C PHE A 78 9.10 8.82 4.99
N ASN A 79 9.30 9.63 3.96
CA ASN A 79 9.39 11.08 4.07
C ASN A 79 8.77 11.73 2.82
N HIS A 80 8.61 13.06 2.88
CA HIS A 80 7.97 13.82 1.80
C HIS A 80 8.70 13.69 0.45
N GLU A 81 10.03 13.61 0.43
CA GLU A 81 10.81 13.49 -0.81
C GLU A 81 10.55 12.14 -1.49
N THR A 82 10.57 11.05 -0.71
CA THR A 82 10.27 9.71 -1.23
C THR A 82 8.83 9.59 -1.74
N TYR A 83 7.89 10.32 -1.13
CA TYR A 83 6.50 10.39 -1.56
C TYR A 83 6.34 11.16 -2.88
N VAL A 84 6.98 12.32 -3.02
CA VAL A 84 6.95 13.09 -4.28
C VAL A 84 7.50 12.24 -5.44
N GLN A 85 8.61 11.53 -5.23
CA GLN A 85 9.15 10.62 -6.24
C GLN A 85 8.15 9.51 -6.61
N PHE A 86 7.37 9.01 -5.64
CA PHE A 86 6.36 8.00 -5.91
C PHE A 86 5.18 8.56 -6.71
N LEU A 87 4.79 9.82 -6.47
CA LEU A 87 3.79 10.49 -7.30
C LEU A 87 4.25 10.64 -8.75
N ASP A 88 5.54 10.94 -8.98
CA ASP A 88 6.10 11.00 -10.34
C ASP A 88 6.01 9.64 -11.04
N ASP A 89 6.28 8.54 -10.33
CA ASP A 89 6.12 7.18 -10.86
C ASP A 89 4.66 6.87 -11.21
N ILE A 90 3.71 7.26 -10.34
CA ILE A 90 2.26 7.12 -10.59
C ILE A 90 1.87 7.87 -11.85
N VAL A 91 2.28 9.13 -12.00
CA VAL A 91 1.97 9.93 -13.19
C VAL A 91 2.54 9.25 -14.43
N GLY A 92 3.80 8.79 -14.40
CA GLY A 92 4.41 8.08 -15.53
C GLY A 92 3.71 6.76 -15.89
N HIS A 93 3.26 6.01 -14.88
CA HIS A 93 2.60 4.71 -15.06
C HIS A 93 1.18 4.85 -15.63
N TYR A 94 0.34 5.67 -14.98
CA TYR A 94 -1.07 5.80 -15.34
C TYR A 94 -1.32 6.82 -16.46
N TYR A 95 -0.42 7.79 -16.62
CA TYR A 95 -0.50 8.88 -17.60
C TYR A 95 0.64 8.77 -18.64
N LYS A 96 0.62 7.71 -19.45
CA LYS A 96 1.50 7.63 -20.62
C LYS A 96 1.07 8.65 -21.67
N LYS A 97 1.82 9.75 -21.78
CA LYS A 97 1.77 10.72 -22.88
C LYS A 97 1.98 9.97 -24.21
N GLY A 98 0.92 9.75 -25.00
CA GLY A 98 1.07 9.27 -26.39
C GLY A 98 0.15 8.16 -26.89
N ARG A 99 -1.15 8.16 -26.56
CA ARG A 99 -2.16 7.50 -27.42
C ARG A 99 -3.22 8.51 -27.83
N ARG A 100 -2.96 9.15 -28.97
CA ARG A 100 -3.99 9.57 -29.92
C ARG A 100 -4.39 8.36 -30.74
#